data_AF-A0A6C0HD23-F1
#
_entry.id   AF-A0A6C0HD23-F1
#
_cell.length_a   1.000
_cell.length_b   1.000
_cell.length_c   1.000
_cell.angle_alpha   90.00
_cell.angle_beta   90.00
_cell.angle_gamma   90.00
#
_symmetry.space_group_name_H-M   'P 1'
#
loop_
_entity.id
_entity.type
_entity.pdbx_description
1 polymer ?
#
loop_
_entity_poly.entity_id
_entity_poly.type
_entity_poly.pdbx_seq_one_letter_code
_entity_poly.pdbx_strand_id
1 'polypeptide(L)'
;MRIKLSEKFQNEREDICNKLINILKLGDDNSFLLCDLEEDIEKQNRILELKNEIKKYFACSTISSFKPNFECKRPYLNIIRSILRQQGYTFDCGTTFTKVESGMYKTSTKYKIFRNK
;
A
#
# COMPACT_ATOMS: atom_id res chain seq x y z
N MET A 1 21.96 -24.00 -6.42
CA MET A 1 21.69 -22.68 -5.80
C MET A 1 20.19 -22.49 -5.69
N ARG A 2 19.65 -22.09 -4.53
CA ARG A 2 18.21 -21.85 -4.37
C ARG A 2 17.87 -20.48 -4.96
N ILE A 3 17.06 -20.45 -6.03
CA ILE A 3 16.59 -19.21 -6.66
C ILE A 3 15.70 -18.45 -5.69
N LYS A 4 15.87 -17.14 -5.56
CA LYS A 4 15.02 -16.32 -4.68
C LYS A 4 13.63 -16.18 -5.29
N LEU A 5 12.60 -16.14 -4.45
CA LEU A 5 11.22 -15.93 -4.88
C LEU A 5 11.06 -14.64 -5.69
N SER A 6 11.83 -13.60 -5.34
CA SER A 6 11.88 -12.31 -6.03
C SER A 6 12.45 -12.39 -7.45
N GLU A 7 13.37 -13.32 -7.70
CA GLU A 7 13.97 -13.53 -9.03
C GLU A 7 13.07 -14.40 -9.90
N LYS A 8 12.35 -15.35 -9.29
CA LYS A 8 11.48 -16.28 -10.01
C LYS A 8 10.19 -15.65 -10.52
N PHE A 9 9.59 -14.73 -9.76
CA PHE A 9 8.26 -14.17 -10.02
C PHE A 9 8.30 -12.66 -10.24
N GLN A 10 9.30 -12.18 -10.97
CA GLN A 10 9.52 -10.74 -11.14
C GLN A 10 8.32 -10.06 -11.80
N ASN A 11 7.73 -10.67 -12.83
CA ASN A 11 6.60 -10.12 -13.56
C ASN A 11 5.34 -10.07 -12.69
N GLU A 12 5.01 -11.16 -12.01
CA GLU A 12 3.82 -11.24 -11.15
C GLU A 12 3.91 -10.28 -9.97
N ARG A 13 5.13 -10.06 -9.45
CA ARG A 13 5.37 -9.08 -8.38
C ARG A 13 5.17 -7.65 -8.88
N GLU A 14 5.60 -7.34 -10.10
CA GLU A 14 5.36 -6.02 -10.70
C GLU A 14 3.87 -5.83 -11.01
N ASP A 15 3.17 -6.86 -11.51
CA ASP A 15 1.73 -6.83 -11.75
C ASP A 15 0.93 -6.55 -10.46
N ILE A 16 1.33 -7.15 -9.34
CA ILE A 16 0.74 -6.85 -8.03
C ILE A 16 0.99 -5.38 -7.64
N CYS A 17 2.18 -4.85 -7.89
CA CYS A 17 2.47 -3.44 -7.61
C CYS A 17 1.59 -2.52 -8.47
N ASN A 18 1.45 -2.82 -9.76
CA ASN A 18 0.58 -2.10 -10.68
C ASN A 18 -0.88 -2.14 -10.22
N LYS A 19 -1.39 -3.31 -9.82
CA LYS A 19 -2.74 -3.46 -9.24
C LYS A 19 -2.92 -2.56 -8.01
N LEU A 20 -1.97 -2.56 -7.07
CA LEU A 20 -2.04 -1.73 -5.87
C LEU A 20 -2.05 -0.22 -6.21
N ILE A 21 -1.17 0.23 -7.11
CA ILE A 21 -1.09 1.62 -7.56
C ILE A 21 -2.39 2.03 -8.28
N ASN A 22 -2.92 1.16 -9.13
CA ASN A 22 -4.18 1.40 -9.84
C ASN A 22 -5.39 1.50 -8.88
N ILE A 23 -5.42 0.70 -7.81
CA ILE A 23 -6.47 0.82 -6.78
C ILE A 23 -6.36 2.15 -6.04
N LEU A 24 -5.14 2.58 -5.69
CA LEU A 24 -4.92 3.84 -4.98
C LEU A 24 -5.43 5.04 -5.79
N LYS A 25 -5.31 4.99 -7.13
CA LYS A 25 -5.60 6.10 -8.05
C LYS A 25 -4.82 7.35 -7.60
N LEU A 26 -3.49 7.27 -7.70
CA LEU A 26 -2.60 8.35 -7.30
C LEU A 26 -2.93 9.65 -8.07
N GLY A 27 -2.78 10.79 -7.39
CA GLY A 27 -2.84 12.10 -8.03
C GLY A 27 -1.60 12.39 -8.89
N ASP A 28 -1.59 13.54 -9.55
CA ASP A 28 -0.57 13.93 -10.54
C ASP A 28 0.88 13.90 -10.00
N ASP A 29 1.06 14.09 -8.69
CA ASP A 29 2.37 14.05 -8.03
C ASP A 29 2.73 12.66 -7.47
N ASN A 30 2.04 11.60 -7.93
CA ASN A 30 2.15 10.22 -7.44
C ASN A 30 1.85 10.08 -5.94
N SER A 31 0.87 10.85 -5.45
CA SER A 31 0.50 10.83 -4.05
C SER A 31 -0.96 10.44 -3.81
N PHE A 32 -1.26 10.05 -2.57
CA PHE A 32 -2.61 9.87 -2.08
C PHE A 32 -2.72 10.36 -0.63
N LEU A 33 -3.93 10.75 -0.22
CA LEU A 33 -4.23 11.09 1.17
C LEU A 33 -4.72 9.86 1.93
N LEU A 34 -4.24 9.72 3.17
CA LEU A 34 -4.64 8.60 4.02
C LEU A 34 -6.14 8.65 4.34
N CYS A 35 -6.67 9.82 4.69
CA CYS A 35 -8.10 9.98 5.00
C CYS A 35 -9.00 9.50 3.86
N ASP A 36 -8.66 9.82 2.61
CA ASP A 36 -9.45 9.41 1.44
C ASP A 36 -9.44 7.88 1.29
N LEU A 37 -8.30 7.24 1.58
CA LEU A 37 -8.22 5.78 1.60
C LEU A 37 -8.98 5.17 2.80
N GLU A 38 -9.01 5.85 3.95
CA GLU A 38 -9.77 5.42 5.13
C GLU A 38 -11.29 5.52 4.95
N GLU A 39 -11.75 6.47 4.11
CA GLU A 39 -13.16 6.69 3.79
C GLU A 39 -13.64 5.80 2.63
N ASP A 40 -12.74 5.38 1.73
CA ASP A 40 -13.06 4.51 0.60
C ASP A 40 -12.98 3.01 0.95
N ILE A 41 -14.10 2.47 1.45
CA ILE A 41 -14.24 1.05 1.83
C ILE A 41 -14.01 0.11 0.63
N GLU A 42 -14.39 0.52 -0.57
CA GLU A 42 -14.25 -0.30 -1.77
C GLU A 42 -12.76 -0.51 -2.10
N LYS A 43 -11.95 0.56 -2.10
CA LYS A 43 -10.51 0.45 -2.26
C LYS A 43 -9.88 -0.41 -1.18
N GLN A 44 -10.28 -0.25 0.08
CA GLN A 44 -9.76 -1.05 1.19
C GLN A 44 -10.00 -2.55 0.97
N ASN A 45 -11.23 -2.93 0.61
CA ASN A 45 -11.60 -4.33 0.36
C ASN A 45 -10.81 -4.92 -0.81
N ARG A 46 -10.70 -4.19 -1.93
CA ARG A 46 -9.91 -4.63 -3.10
C ARG A 46 -8.44 -4.89 -2.74
N ILE A 47 -7.84 -4.06 -1.88
CA ILE A 47 -6.46 -4.28 -1.40
C ILE A 47 -6.36 -5.54 -0.53
N LEU A 48 -7.35 -5.79 0.34
CA LEU A 48 -7.38 -6.95 1.23
C LEU A 48 -7.61 -8.26 0.48
N GLU A 49 -8.40 -8.25 -0.59
CA GLU A 49 -8.65 -9.41 -1.44
C GLU A 49 -7.37 -9.90 -2.14
N LEU A 50 -6.43 -9.00 -2.45
CA LEU A 50 -5.14 -9.34 -3.04
C LEU A 50 -4.24 -10.20 -2.12
N LYS A 51 -4.55 -10.35 -0.83
CA LYS A 51 -3.71 -11.11 0.12
C LYS A 51 -3.43 -12.54 -0.35
N ASN A 52 -4.41 -13.22 -0.93
CA ASN A 52 -4.22 -14.60 -1.40
C ASN A 52 -3.27 -14.67 -2.61
N GLU A 53 -3.32 -13.68 -3.49
CA GLU A 53 -2.41 -13.57 -4.64
C GLU A 53 -0.99 -13.20 -4.18
N ILE A 54 -0.88 -12.21 -3.29
CA ILE A 54 0.39 -11.75 -2.71
C ILE A 54 1.16 -12.90 -2.04
N LYS A 55 0.48 -13.77 -1.28
CA LYS A 55 1.10 -14.94 -0.61
C LYS A 55 1.80 -15.89 -1.57
N LYS A 56 1.43 -15.92 -2.86
CA LYS A 56 2.06 -16.81 -3.86
C LYS A 56 3.45 -16.32 -4.27
N TYR A 57 3.69 -15.01 -4.26
CA TYR A 57 4.85 -14.39 -4.90
C TYR A 57 5.72 -13.56 -3.93
N PHE A 58 5.23 -13.28 -2.73
CA PHE A 58 5.93 -12.49 -1.70
C PHE A 58 6.14 -13.27 -0.41
N ALA A 59 7.29 -13.03 0.23
CA ALA A 59 7.53 -13.46 1.60
C ALA A 59 6.74 -12.55 2.55
N CYS A 60 5.66 -13.08 3.12
CA CYS A 60 4.69 -12.30 3.90
C CYS A 60 4.83 -12.46 5.42
N SER A 61 5.76 -13.29 5.90
CA SER A 61 5.92 -13.61 7.34
C SER A 61 6.23 -12.39 8.22
N THR A 62 6.88 -11.39 7.64
CA THR A 62 7.22 -10.13 8.32
C THR A 62 6.16 -9.04 8.15
N ILE A 63 5.14 -9.26 7.31
CA ILE A 63 4.09 -8.28 7.04
C ILE A 63 2.95 -8.48 8.05
N SER A 64 2.75 -7.48 8.91
CA SER A 64 1.79 -7.56 10.03
C SER A 64 0.38 -7.96 9.61
N SER A 65 -0.11 -7.47 8.46
CA SER A 65 -1.45 -7.82 7.96
C SER A 65 -1.64 -9.30 7.60
N PHE A 66 -0.56 -10.08 7.49
CA PHE A 66 -0.61 -11.50 7.15
C PHE A 66 -0.44 -12.41 8.38
N LYS A 67 -0.20 -11.84 9.56
CA LYS A 67 -0.04 -12.60 10.80
C LYS A 67 -1.42 -13.01 11.36
N PRO A 68 -1.66 -14.30 11.64
CA PRO A 68 -2.99 -14.79 12.04
C PRO A 68 -3.42 -14.31 13.44
N ASN A 69 -2.48 -14.06 14.35
CA ASN A 69 -2.74 -13.68 15.74
C ASN A 69 -2.29 -12.24 16.03
N PHE A 70 -2.41 -11.35 15.05
CA PHE A 70 -2.02 -9.95 15.20
C PHE A 70 -3.07 -9.04 14.60
N GLU A 71 -3.62 -8.15 15.42
CA GLU A 71 -4.53 -7.12 14.95
C GLU A 71 -3.72 -5.99 14.31
N CYS A 72 -3.70 -5.96 12.98
CA CYS A 72 -2.99 -4.93 12.24
C CYS A 72 -3.86 -3.69 12.08
N LYS A 73 -3.50 -2.59 12.75
CA LYS A 73 -4.09 -1.27 12.47
C LYS A 73 -3.87 -0.91 10.99
N ARG A 74 -4.94 -0.54 10.29
CA ARG A 74 -4.95 -0.16 8.85
C ARG A 74 -4.29 -1.22 7.96
N PRO A 75 -4.89 -2.41 7.84
CA PRO A 75 -4.25 -3.54 7.16
C PRO A 75 -3.98 -3.26 5.67
N TYR A 76 -4.88 -2.53 5.00
CA TYR A 76 -4.69 -2.07 3.62
C TYR A 76 -3.41 -1.24 3.45
N LEU A 77 -3.16 -0.27 4.33
CA LEU A 77 -1.98 0.60 4.26
C LEU A 77 -0.70 -0.20 4.56
N ASN A 78 -0.76 -1.12 5.52
CA ASN A 78 0.36 -2.00 5.85
C ASN A 78 0.74 -2.90 4.65
N ILE A 79 -0.25 -3.44 3.93
CA ILE A 79 -0.03 -4.22 2.70
C ILE A 79 0.64 -3.36 1.63
N ILE A 80 0.05 -2.21 1.28
CA ILE A 80 0.59 -1.30 0.25
C ILE A 80 2.05 -0.98 0.53
N ARG A 81 2.36 -0.49 1.74
CA ARG A 81 3.71 -0.08 2.12
C ARG A 81 4.69 -1.24 2.07
N SER A 82 4.30 -2.40 2.59
CA SER A 82 5.21 -3.55 2.69
C SER A 82 5.52 -4.16 1.32
N ILE A 83 4.51 -4.32 0.47
CA ILE A 83 4.67 -4.93 -0.86
C ILE A 83 5.45 -4.01 -1.81
N LEU A 84 5.08 -2.73 -1.87
CA LEU A 84 5.79 -1.77 -2.73
C LEU A 84 7.26 -1.61 -2.27
N ARG A 85 7.54 -1.57 -0.96
CA ARG A 85 8.94 -1.54 -0.47
C ARG A 85 9.74 -2.78 -0.86
N GLN A 86 9.13 -3.96 -0.87
CA GLN A 86 9.79 -5.19 -1.36
C GLN A 86 10.10 -5.17 -2.86
N GLN A 87 9.57 -4.19 -3.61
CA GLN A 87 9.92 -3.92 -5.01
C GLN A 87 10.71 -2.62 -5.20
N GLY A 88 11.26 -2.03 -4.13
CA GLY A 88 12.13 -0.86 -4.23
C GLY A 88 11.40 0.48 -4.33
N TYR A 89 10.09 0.50 -4.14
CA TYR A 89 9.36 1.76 -3.99
C TYR A 89 9.65 2.39 -2.61
N THR A 90 9.77 3.70 -2.61
CA THR A 90 9.96 4.57 -1.44
C THR A 90 8.70 5.40 -1.22
N PHE A 91 8.53 5.84 0.03
CA PHE A 91 7.38 6.63 0.45
C PHE A 91 7.87 7.86 1.22
N ASP A 92 7.52 9.04 0.73
CA ASP A 92 7.61 10.28 1.50
C ASP A 92 6.25 10.54 2.14
N CYS A 93 6.25 10.90 3.41
CA CYS A 93 5.03 11.23 4.14
C CYS A 93 5.10 12.64 4.71
N GLY A 94 4.05 13.41 4.47
CA GLY A 94 3.86 14.76 5.01
C GLY A 94 2.49 14.90 5.64
N THR A 95 2.38 15.66 6.72
CA THR A 95 1.09 16.02 7.32
C THR A 95 0.43 17.10 6.47
N THR A 96 -0.84 16.92 6.15
CA THR A 96 -1.66 17.90 5.44
C THR A 96 -2.91 18.23 6.25
N PHE A 97 -3.38 19.46 6.12
CA PHE A 97 -4.58 19.95 6.78
C PHE A 97 -5.69 20.09 5.73
N THR A 98 -6.79 19.38 5.94
CA THR A 98 -7.97 19.51 5.10
C THR A 98 -9.02 20.30 5.88
N LYS A 99 -9.51 21.40 5.30
CA LYS A 99 -10.55 22.22 5.92
C LYS A 99 -11.89 21.50 5.85
N VAL A 100 -12.56 21.36 6.98
CA VAL A 100 -13.90 20.80 7.09
C VAL A 100 -14.92 21.94 7.14
N GLU A 101 -16.13 21.73 6.62
CA GLU A 101 -17.20 22.73 6.50
C GLU A 101 -17.52 23.46 7.82
N SER A 102 -17.30 22.82 8.98
CA SER A 102 -17.47 23.39 10.32
C SER A 102 -16.39 24.43 10.71
N GLY A 103 -15.46 24.77 9.81
CA GLY A 103 -14.30 25.64 10.11
C GLY A 103 -13.17 24.95 10.88
N MET A 104 -13.32 23.65 11.18
CA MET A 104 -12.29 22.80 11.79
C MET A 104 -11.32 22.26 10.73
N TYR A 105 -10.08 21.98 11.12
CA TYR A 105 -9.08 21.32 10.27
C TYR A 105 -8.94 19.85 10.67
N LYS A 106 -9.08 18.94 9.70
CA LYS A 106 -8.73 17.52 9.86
C LYS A 106 -7.29 17.34 9.40
N THR A 107 -6.44 16.77 10.26
CA THR A 107 -5.08 16.38 9.88
C THR A 107 -5.12 15.02 9.18
N SER A 108 -4.46 14.93 8.03
CA SER A 108 -4.26 13.69 7.30
C SER A 108 -2.77 13.52 6.96
N THR A 109 -2.38 12.31 6.60
CA THR A 109 -1.04 12.05 6.08
C THR A 109 -1.14 11.89 4.57
N LYS A 110 -0.40 12.73 3.85
CA LYS A 110 -0.17 12.59 2.42
C LYS A 110 1.02 11.65 2.21
N TYR A 111 0.82 10.60 1.43
CA TYR A 111 1.86 9.67 1.03
C TYR A 111 2.20 9.90 -0.43
N LYS A 112 3.46 10.25 -0.72
CA LYS A 112 4.01 10.29 -2.07
C LYS A 112 4.81 9.03 -2.33
N ILE A 113 4.50 8.33 -3.41
CA ILE A 113 5.15 7.07 -3.81
C ILE A 113 6.08 7.34 -4.98
N PHE A 114 7.31 6.84 -4.91
CA PHE A 114 8.27 6.92 -6.00
C PHE A 114 9.24 5.75 -5.97
N ARG A 115 9.88 5.46 -7.09
CA ARG A 115 10.89 4.41 -7.22
C ARG A 115 12.03 4.98 -8.04
N ASN A 116 13.23 5.01 -7.46
CA ASN A 116 14.43 5.42 -8.18
C ASN A 116 14.72 4.32 -9.20
N LYS A 117 14.61 4.65 -10.49
CA LYS A 117 15.02 3.78 -11.60
C LYS A 117 16.48 4.07 -11.96
#